data_AF-A0A4Y7K5S7-F1
#
_entry.id   AF-A0A4Y7K5S7-F1
#
_cell.length_a   1.000
_cell.length_b   1.000
_cell.length_c   1.000
_cell.angle_alpha   90.00
_cell.angle_beta   90.00
_cell.angle_gamma   90.00
#
_symmetry.space_group_name_H-M   'P 1'
#
loop_
_entity.id
_entity.type
_entity.pdbx_description
1 polymer ?
#
loop_
_entity_poly.entity_id
_entity_poly.type
_entity_poly.pdbx_seq_one_letter_code
_entity_poly.pdbx_strand_id
1 'polypeptide(L)'
;MQSDSQVHIHRKDAAEIVLSSCTEYHYVDGSCKTMDESMGKYFKGAISKTAARCVALAYRSHEIENVPKDEGSLAEWVIRE
;
A
#
# COMPACT_ATOMS: atom_id res chain seq x y z
N MET A 1 26.50 4.86 8.23
CA MET A 1 25.07 4.91 7.86
C MET A 1 24.75 3.62 7.13
N GLN A 2 24.04 2.68 7.75
CA GLN A 2 23.42 1.61 6.99
C GLN A 2 22.36 2.28 6.10
N SER A 3 22.50 2.17 4.79
CA SER A 3 21.40 2.47 3.88
C SER A 3 20.28 1.50 4.24
N ASP A 4 19.18 2.01 4.79
CA ASP A 4 17.96 1.23 5.02
C ASP A 4 17.52 0.70 3.65
N SER A 5 17.94 -0.52 3.34
CA SER A 5 17.79 -1.13 2.02
C SER A 5 16.38 -1.73 1.90
N GLN A 6 15.40 -1.00 2.43
CA GLN A 6 14.00 -1.39 2.43
C GLN A 6 13.41 -1.14 1.05
N VAL A 7 12.81 -2.19 0.50
CA VAL A 7 12.07 -2.11 -0.74
C VAL A 7 10.60 -2.05 -0.37
N HIS A 8 9.90 -1.08 -0.96
CA HIS A 8 8.45 -0.97 -0.85
C HIS A 8 7.82 -1.16 -2.21
N ILE A 9 6.87 -2.08 -2.29
CA ILE A 9 6.04 -2.26 -3.46
C ILE A 9 4.82 -1.36 -3.28
N HIS A 10 4.74 -0.29 -4.06
CA HIS A 10 3.62 0.64 -4.05
C HIS A 10 2.54 0.20 -5.05
N ARG A 11 1.28 0.30 -4.63
CA ARG A 11 0.11 0.09 -5.49
C ARG A 11 -0.85 1.27 -5.43
N LYS A 12 -1.56 1.47 -6.54
CA LYS A 12 -2.61 2.46 -6.71
C LYS A 12 -3.85 1.74 -7.24
N ASP A 13 -4.97 1.84 -6.53
CA ASP A 13 -6.21 1.14 -6.89
C ASP A 13 -7.44 1.88 -6.36
N ALA A 14 -8.65 1.42 -6.71
CA ALA A 14 -9.88 1.89 -6.12
C ALA A 14 -9.79 1.83 -4.59
N ALA A 15 -10.24 2.89 -3.93
CA ALA A 15 -10.06 3.06 -2.49
C ALA A 15 -10.69 1.92 -1.67
N GLU A 16 -11.81 1.36 -2.15
CA GLU A 16 -12.48 0.21 -1.55
C GLU A 16 -11.63 -1.06 -1.63
N ILE A 17 -10.95 -1.29 -2.76
CA ILE A 17 -10.07 -2.44 -2.95
C ILE A 17 -8.86 -2.32 -2.03
N VAL A 18 -8.22 -1.14 -2.00
CA VAL A 18 -7.08 -0.88 -1.10
C VAL A 18 -7.49 -1.09 0.36
N LEU A 19 -8.60 -0.49 0.79
CA LEU A 19 -9.08 -0.61 2.17
C LEU A 19 -9.32 -2.06 2.57
N SER A 20 -9.84 -2.89 1.66
CA SER A 20 -10.08 -4.31 1.94
C SER A 20 -8.79 -5.15 2.07
N SER A 21 -7.69 -4.68 1.48
CA SER A 21 -6.40 -5.40 1.47
C SER A 21 -5.42 -5.00 2.58
N CYS A 22 -5.69 -3.91 3.29
CA CYS A 22 -4.74 -3.31 4.23
C CYS A 22 -5.14 -3.54 5.69
N THR A 23 -4.17 -3.92 6.52
CA THR A 23 -4.32 -4.07 7.98
C THR A 23 -3.77 -2.87 8.75
N GLU A 24 -3.12 -1.92 8.07
CA GLU A 24 -2.50 -0.74 8.64
C GLU A 24 -2.73 0.47 7.73
N TYR A 25 -2.57 1.68 8.29
CA TYR A 25 -2.67 2.94 7.56
C TYR A 25 -1.65 3.95 8.08
N HIS A 26 -1.26 4.88 7.21
CA HIS A 26 -0.45 6.03 7.62
C HIS A 26 -1.34 7.16 8.12
N TYR A 27 -0.97 7.69 9.27
CA TYR A 27 -1.55 8.91 9.80
C TYR A 27 -0.78 10.15 9.33
N VAL A 28 -1.38 11.32 9.50
CA VAL A 28 -0.85 12.61 9.02
C VAL A 28 0.53 12.94 9.62
N ASP A 29 0.83 12.42 10.80
CA ASP A 29 2.14 12.56 11.46
C ASP A 29 3.23 11.60 10.91
N GLY A 30 2.89 10.79 9.90
CA GLY A 30 3.77 9.80 9.30
C GLY A 30 3.77 8.45 10.01
N SER A 31 3.12 8.31 11.16
CA SER A 31 3.06 7.03 11.90
C SER A 31 2.22 5.99 11.16
N CYS A 32 2.68 4.74 11.20
CA CYS A 32 1.89 3.59 10.77
C CYS A 32 1.04 3.10 11.95
N LYS A 33 -0.26 2.96 11.73
CA LYS A 33 -1.24 2.56 12.76
C LYS A 33 -2.01 1.35 12.27
N THR A 34 -2.35 0.46 13.20
CA THR A 34 -3.22 -0.69 12.93
C THR A 34 -4.62 -0.23 12.56
N MET A 35 -5.18 -0.83 11.51
CA MET A 35 -6.53 -0.62 11.03
C MET A 35 -7.53 -1.39 11.91
N ASP A 36 -8.01 -0.76 12.98
CA ASP A 36 -9.11 -1.32 13.77
C ASP A 36 -10.47 -1.18 13.07
N GLU A 37 -11.49 -1.86 13.60
CA GLU A 37 -12.85 -1.84 13.02
C GLU A 37 -13.46 -0.43 12.95
N SER A 38 -13.16 0.42 13.93
CA SER A 38 -13.72 1.77 14.01
C SER A 38 -13.14 2.64 12.90
N MET A 39 -11.83 2.53 12.67
CA MET A 39 -11.12 3.23 11.63
C MET A 39 -11.48 2.70 10.24
N GLY A 40 -11.64 1.38 10.10
CA GLY A 40 -12.14 0.77 8.86
C GLY A 40 -13.53 1.30 8.47
N LYS A 41 -14.45 1.44 9.44
CA LYS A 41 -15.77 2.07 9.21
C LYS A 41 -15.66 3.54 8.85
N TYR A 42 -14.74 4.28 9.47
CA TYR A 42 -14.47 5.68 9.13
C TYR A 42 -14.04 5.82 7.67
N PHE A 43 -13.03 5.06 7.23
CA PHE A 43 -12.56 5.13 5.84
C PHE A 43 -13.64 4.71 4.84
N LYS A 44 -14.39 3.64 5.13
CA LYS A 44 -15.53 3.23 4.30
C LYS A 44 -16.57 4.35 4.17
N GLY A 45 -16.87 5.05 5.26
CA GLY A 45 -17.77 6.20 5.26
C GLY A 45 -17.21 7.42 4.52
N ALA A 46 -15.91 7.65 4.58
CA ALA A 46 -15.27 8.73 3.84
C ALA A 46 -15.31 8.45 2.32
N ILE A 47 -14.95 7.24 1.91
CA ILE A 47 -14.98 6.79 0.50
C ILE A 47 -16.41 6.83 -0.06
N SER A 48 -17.43 6.44 0.71
CA SER A 48 -18.82 6.46 0.22
C SER A 48 -19.42 7.86 0.09
N LYS A 49 -18.91 8.84 0.85
CA LYS A 49 -19.37 10.23 0.79
C LYS A 49 -18.80 11.01 -0.38
N THR A 50 -17.69 10.55 -0.97
CA THR A 50 -17.10 11.15 -2.15
C THR A 50 -17.88 10.75 -3.40
N ALA A 51 -18.44 11.73 -4.11
CA ALA A 51 -19.18 11.53 -5.36
C ALA A 51 -18.28 11.14 -6.57
N ALA A 52 -16.99 10.86 -6.33
CA ALA A 52 -15.99 10.57 -7.35
C ALA A 52 -15.39 9.19 -7.15
N ARG A 53 -14.81 8.62 -8.21
CA ARG A 53 -14.04 7.37 -8.15
C ARG A 53 -12.76 7.62 -7.36
N CYS A 54 -12.80 7.35 -6.06
CA CYS A 54 -11.65 7.51 -5.17
C CYS A 54 -10.59 6.46 -5.45
N VAL A 55 -9.35 6.92 -5.48
CA VAL A 55 -8.17 6.08 -5.61
C VAL A 55 -7.35 6.22 -4.34
N ALA A 56 -6.89 5.10 -3.81
CA ALA A 56 -5.99 5.06 -2.66
C ALA A 56 -4.64 4.48 -3.07
N LEU A 57 -3.63 4.80 -2.26
CA LEU A 57 -2.28 4.28 -2.36
C LEU A 57 -2.02 3.40 -1.15
N ALA A 58 -1.38 2.26 -1.38
CA ALA A 58 -0.85 1.40 -0.33
C ALA A 58 0.54 0.91 -0.73
N TYR A 59 1.29 0.43 0.26
CA TYR A 59 2.51 -0.31 -0.01
C TYR A 59 2.61 -1.51 0.90
N ARG A 60 3.48 -2.44 0.52
CA ARG A 60 3.97 -3.50 1.39
C ARG A 60 5.50 -3.54 1.34
N SER A 61 6.12 -3.92 2.44
CA SER A 61 7.56 -4.17 2.47
C SER A 61 7.89 -5.42 1.66
N HIS A 62 9.05 -5.39 1.01
CA HIS A 62 9.58 -6.50 0.23
C HIS A 62 11.07 -6.66 0.53
N GLU A 63 11.53 -7.91 0.51
CA GLU A 63 12.94 -8.20 0.75
C GLU A 63 13.75 -7.85 -0.50
N ILE A 64 14.81 -7.07 -0.32
CA ILE A 64 15.69 -6.65 -1.43
C ILE A 64 16.35 -7.84 -2.16
N GLU A 65 16.52 -8.96 -1.47
CA GLU A 65 17.06 -10.18 -2.03
C GLU A 65 16.14 -10.81 -3.08
N ASN A 66 14.84 -10.54 -2.99
CA ASN A 66 13.82 -11.03 -3.92
C ASN A 66 13.53 -10.06 -5.07
N VAL A 67 14.19 -8.89 -5.09
CA VAL A 67 14.06 -7.94 -6.20
C VAL A 67 14.98 -8.36 -7.34
N PRO A 68 14.46 -8.55 -8.56
CA PRO A 68 15.28 -8.81 -9.73
C PRO A 68 16.31 -7.70 -9.95
N LYS A 69 17.57 -8.08 -10.18
CA LYS A 69 18.69 -7.13 -10.29
C LYS A 69 19.15 -6.91 -11.72
N ASP A 70 18.90 -7.88 -12.60
CA ASP A 70 19.20 -7.75 -14.02
C ASP A 70 17.97 -7.22 -14.79
N GLU A 71 18.24 -6.53 -15.90
CA GLU A 71 17.24 -5.84 -16.70
C GLU A 71 16.19 -6.79 -17.31
N GLY A 72 16.62 -8.00 -17.71
CA GLY A 72 15.73 -9.00 -18.31
C GLY A 72 14.70 -9.52 -17.31
N SER A 73 15.16 -9.99 -16.15
CA SER A 73 14.27 -10.47 -15.09
C SER A 73 13.40 -9.36 -14.50
N LEU A 74 13.88 -8.12 -14.46
CA LEU A 74 13.09 -6.97 -14.02
C LEU A 74 11.96 -6.64 -15.01
N ALA A 75 12.21 -6.74 -16.32
CA ALA A 75 11.19 -6.52 -17.34
C ALA A 75 10.05 -7.54 -17.28
N GLU A 76 10.35 -8.77 -16.88
CA GLU A 76 9.35 -9.84 -16.70
C GLU A 76 8.80 -9.94 -15.27
N TRP A 77 9.15 -8.99 -14.39
CA TRP A 77 8.79 -9.07 -12.97
C TRP A 77 7.29 -8.83 -12.76
N VAL A 78 6.56 -9.89 -12.45
CA VAL A 78 5.15 -9.82 -12.06
C VAL A 78 5.04 -9.62 -10.55
N ILE A 79 4.71 -8.39 -10.16
CA ILE A 79 4.35 -8.05 -8.79
C ILE A 79 2.97 -8.64 -8.50
N ARG A 80 2.95 -9.76 -7.77
CA ARG A 80 1.68 -10.39 -7.32
C ARG A 80 0.94 -9.47 -6.35
N GLU A 81 -0.38 -9.54 -6.37
CA GLU A 81 -1.28 -8.74 -5.51
C GLU A 81 -1.15 -9.11 -4.03
#